data_AF-A0A7Y5KQM4-F1
#
_entry.id   AF-A0A7Y5KQM4-F1
#
_cell.length_a   1.000
_cell.length_b   1.000
_cell.length_c   1.000
_cell.angle_alpha   90.00
_cell.angle_beta   90.00
_cell.angle_gamma   90.00
#
_symmetry.space_group_name_H-M   'P 1'
#
loop_
_entity.id
_entity.type
_entity.pdbx_description
1 polymer ?
#
loop_
_entity_poly.entity_id
_entity_poly.type
_entity_poly.pdbx_seq_one_letter_code
_entity_poly.pdbx_strand_id
1 'polypeptide(L)'
;MLTVANTIALVAALLFSTHCGDSDGSGGSSTAGAPAGAGGTGGSGGAPDVGGEGTGATGGTPDTCGDSVCDGAETCRSCEQDCGVCEPPIEVPASLVDTIDAQPYVEEDCSPTTYEGWPYDAQSCTYTAEGVTATVIVANPAPERVGRWIVDAASYIPALAALKGVDDGAYEEGLSAIGLAMMYQSSRIFPLSGGIVEDLGNGPVVYDFENGITTTCSSGCYCRINSLHRTQWCEYRASLGDDYDGCIADVGDSGYTEGWAAQCLSNHVNAWTSDANEHFRARAYVANLEIDASCPDGQCSPDGVVDAVRSAYGL
;
A
#
# COMPACT_ATOMS: atom_id res chain seq x y z
N MET A 1 -14.10 34.48 10.58
CA MET A 1 -14.11 33.03 10.33
C MET A 1 -13.12 32.75 9.21
N LEU A 2 -11.82 32.92 9.52
CA LEU A 2 -10.72 32.50 8.65
C LEU A 2 -10.41 31.05 9.04
N THR A 3 -10.42 30.19 8.04
CA THR A 3 -10.52 28.73 8.09
C THR A 3 -9.24 28.06 8.56
N VAL A 4 -9.41 27.09 9.45
CA VAL A 4 -8.39 26.18 10.03
C VAL A 4 -7.73 25.27 8.98
N ALA A 5 -8.22 25.26 7.74
CA ALA A 5 -7.73 24.41 6.66
C ALA A 5 -6.28 24.73 6.22
N ASN A 6 -5.80 25.97 6.38
CA ASN A 6 -4.49 26.36 5.86
C ASN A 6 -3.29 26.04 6.79
N THR A 7 -3.55 25.61 8.02
CA THR A 7 -2.48 25.25 8.98
C THR A 7 -2.08 23.77 8.86
N ILE A 8 -2.94 22.94 8.27
CA ILE A 8 -2.75 21.48 8.13
C ILE A 8 -1.68 21.16 7.07
N ALA A 9 -1.59 21.94 5.99
CA ALA A 9 -0.58 21.73 4.94
C ALA A 9 0.86 22.12 5.38
N LEU A 10 1.00 23.10 6.29
CA LEU A 10 2.31 23.65 6.65
C LEU A 10 3.09 22.79 7.66
N VAL A 11 2.41 21.92 8.42
CA VAL A 11 3.05 21.07 9.44
C VAL A 11 3.61 19.78 8.83
N ALA A 12 2.99 19.25 7.76
CA ALA A 12 3.49 18.09 7.03
C ALA A 12 4.90 18.36 6.43
N ALA A 13 5.13 19.55 5.84
CA ALA A 13 6.41 19.92 5.23
C ALA A 13 7.60 19.94 6.22
N LEU A 14 7.37 20.17 7.52
CA LEU A 14 8.43 20.23 8.54
C LEU A 14 8.82 18.87 9.12
N LEU A 15 7.94 17.85 9.04
CA LEU A 15 8.25 16.49 9.52
C LEU A 15 8.97 15.62 8.46
N PHE A 16 8.85 15.98 7.18
CA PHE A 16 9.54 15.26 6.09
C PHE A 16 11.04 15.55 5.99
N SER A 17 11.51 16.67 6.54
CA SER A 17 12.93 17.08 6.44
C SER A 17 13.90 16.20 7.24
N THR A 18 13.44 15.35 8.16
CA THR A 18 14.30 14.48 8.98
C THR A 18 14.31 13.01 8.57
N HIS A 19 13.48 12.56 7.63
CA HIS A 19 13.39 11.14 7.25
C HIS A 19 13.77 10.81 5.80
N CYS A 20 14.00 11.81 4.94
CA CYS A 20 14.65 11.61 3.64
C CYS A 20 16.20 11.69 3.71
N GLY A 21 16.77 11.67 4.92
CA GLY A 21 18.21 11.69 5.13
C GLY A 21 18.81 10.30 4.99
N ASP A 22 19.66 10.13 3.96
CA ASP A 22 20.45 8.94 3.66
C ASP A 22 21.00 8.27 4.92
N SER A 23 20.42 7.13 5.28
CA SER A 23 21.00 6.19 6.23
C SER A 23 21.61 5.04 5.43
N ASP A 24 22.79 5.27 4.86
CA ASP A 24 23.67 4.22 4.33
C ASP A 24 24.17 3.34 5.50
N GLY A 25 23.30 2.49 6.01
CA GLY A 25 23.59 1.46 6.99
C GLY A 25 24.23 0.25 6.33
N SER A 26 25.46 0.36 5.82
CA SER A 26 26.29 -0.79 5.47
C SER A 26 26.73 -1.53 6.74
N GLY A 27 25.83 -2.33 7.31
CA GLY A 27 26.09 -3.23 8.44
C GLY A 27 26.48 -4.62 7.93
N GLY A 28 27.77 -4.94 8.05
CA GLY A 28 28.35 -6.20 7.57
C GLY A 28 27.74 -7.46 8.20
N SER A 29 27.31 -8.38 7.35
CA SER A 29 26.90 -9.73 7.71
C SER A 29 28.12 -10.66 7.75
N SER A 30 28.38 -11.22 8.93
CA SER A 30 29.31 -12.33 9.15
C SER A 30 28.56 -13.65 9.04
N THR A 31 28.69 -14.34 7.91
CA THR A 31 28.18 -15.72 7.76
C THR A 31 29.28 -16.74 8.04
N ALA A 32 29.05 -17.54 9.08
CA ALA A 32 29.73 -18.79 9.32
C ALA A 32 29.22 -19.84 8.33
N GLY A 33 30.14 -20.62 7.76
CA GLY A 33 29.86 -21.56 6.68
C GLY A 33 29.19 -22.85 7.08
N ALA A 34 28.59 -23.50 6.09
CA ALA A 34 28.34 -24.93 6.01
C ALA A 34 28.25 -25.37 4.52
N PRO A 35 28.46 -26.66 4.21
CA PRO A 35 29.18 -27.05 3.00
C PRO A 35 28.32 -27.54 1.83
N ALA A 36 29.03 -27.64 0.69
CA ALA A 36 28.64 -28.16 -0.61
C ALA A 36 27.87 -29.50 -0.60
N GLY A 37 26.83 -29.55 -1.44
CA GLY A 37 26.19 -30.77 -1.92
C GLY A 37 25.88 -30.62 -3.42
N ALA A 38 26.48 -31.50 -4.22
CA ALA A 38 26.45 -31.50 -5.68
C ALA A 38 25.25 -32.28 -6.25
N GLY A 39 24.83 -31.90 -7.45
CA GLY A 39 24.39 -32.86 -8.48
C GLY A 39 22.94 -32.74 -8.96
N GLY A 40 22.76 -32.55 -10.27
CA GLY A 40 21.47 -32.80 -10.93
C GLY A 40 21.26 -32.09 -12.27
N THR A 41 21.98 -32.50 -13.31
CA THR A 41 21.68 -32.17 -14.72
C THR A 41 20.42 -32.90 -15.20
N GLY A 42 19.52 -32.21 -15.91
CA GLY A 42 18.42 -32.87 -16.62
C GLY A 42 17.63 -31.91 -17.51
N GLY A 43 18.06 -31.72 -18.75
CA GLY A 43 17.31 -31.01 -19.78
C GLY A 43 16.41 -31.94 -20.61
N SER A 44 15.34 -31.37 -21.14
CA SER A 44 14.57 -31.70 -22.37
C SER A 44 13.20 -31.04 -22.19
N GLY A 45 12.61 -30.26 -23.09
CA GLY A 45 12.70 -30.25 -24.54
C GLY A 45 11.27 -30.43 -25.07
N GLY A 46 10.75 -29.47 -25.84
CA GLY A 46 9.56 -29.68 -26.68
C GLY A 46 8.48 -28.61 -26.56
N ALA A 47 8.59 -27.56 -27.38
CA ALA A 47 7.42 -26.91 -27.96
C ALA A 47 6.93 -27.76 -29.15
N PRO A 48 5.63 -27.70 -29.48
CA PRO A 48 5.33 -27.02 -30.73
C PRO A 48 4.14 -26.07 -30.66
N ASP A 49 4.29 -25.03 -31.46
CA ASP A 49 3.30 -24.11 -31.99
C ASP A 49 2.23 -24.85 -32.81
N VAL A 50 0.95 -24.52 -32.60
CA VAL A 50 -0.11 -24.58 -33.62
C VAL A 50 -1.24 -23.62 -33.26
N GLY A 51 -1.41 -22.61 -34.10
CA GLY A 51 -2.56 -21.70 -34.08
C GLY A 51 -3.90 -22.38 -34.34
N GLY A 52 -4.95 -21.73 -33.85
CA GLY A 52 -6.34 -22.09 -34.10
C GLY A 52 -7.25 -20.91 -33.80
N GLU A 53 -7.58 -20.14 -34.84
CA GLU A 53 -8.71 -19.23 -34.86
C GLU A 53 -10.01 -20.03 -34.62
N GLY A 54 -10.79 -19.63 -33.62
CA GLY A 54 -12.04 -20.28 -33.27
C GLY A 54 -13.00 -19.32 -32.60
N THR A 55 -13.77 -18.59 -33.40
CA THR A 55 -15.00 -17.90 -32.98
C THR A 55 -16.01 -18.94 -32.49
N GLY A 56 -16.25 -19.00 -31.18
CA GLY A 56 -17.14 -19.99 -30.58
C GLY A 56 -17.71 -19.53 -29.24
N ALA A 57 -18.69 -18.63 -29.29
CA ALA A 57 -19.61 -18.40 -28.18
C ALA A 57 -20.49 -19.65 -28.01
N THR A 58 -20.11 -20.58 -27.15
CA THR A 58 -20.99 -21.67 -26.69
C THR A 58 -20.59 -22.17 -25.31
N GLY A 59 -21.51 -22.05 -24.35
CA GLY A 59 -21.60 -22.95 -23.20
C GLY A 59 -20.89 -22.48 -21.93
N GLY A 60 -21.54 -21.58 -21.19
CA GLY A 60 -21.30 -21.51 -19.76
C GLY A 60 -21.58 -22.89 -19.17
N THR A 61 -20.55 -23.54 -18.66
CA THR A 61 -20.70 -24.62 -17.70
C THR A 61 -21.54 -24.07 -16.54
N PRO A 62 -22.53 -24.82 -16.04
CA PRO A 62 -23.24 -24.38 -14.84
C PRO A 62 -22.19 -24.18 -13.75
N ASP A 63 -22.25 -23.05 -13.04
CA ASP A 63 -21.51 -22.82 -11.80
C ASP A 63 -21.74 -24.06 -10.90
N THR A 64 -20.77 -24.99 -10.84
CA THR A 64 -20.96 -26.32 -10.26
C THR A 64 -20.72 -26.30 -8.76
N CYS A 65 -21.49 -25.46 -8.08
CA CYS A 65 -21.49 -25.48 -6.63
C CYS A 65 -21.91 -26.86 -6.11
N GLY A 66 -21.09 -27.41 -5.23
CA GLY A 66 -21.20 -28.71 -4.61
C GLY A 66 -20.24 -29.79 -5.13
N ASP A 67 -19.22 -29.44 -5.92
CA ASP A 67 -18.17 -30.37 -6.36
C ASP A 67 -16.98 -30.48 -5.39
N SER A 68 -17.02 -29.71 -4.30
CA SER A 68 -16.00 -29.61 -3.25
C SER A 68 -14.68 -28.97 -3.72
N VAL A 69 -14.69 -28.21 -4.81
CA VAL A 69 -13.54 -27.48 -5.36
C VAL A 69 -13.91 -26.04 -5.64
N CYS A 70 -13.45 -25.11 -4.80
CA CYS A 70 -13.57 -23.68 -5.10
C CYS A 70 -12.70 -23.29 -6.28
N ASP A 71 -13.31 -23.15 -7.47
CA ASP A 71 -12.62 -22.72 -8.69
C ASP A 71 -12.79 -21.20 -8.94
N GLY A 72 -12.18 -20.70 -10.02
CA GLY A 72 -12.21 -19.25 -10.34
C GLY A 72 -13.56 -18.71 -10.81
N ALA A 73 -14.55 -19.56 -11.09
CA ALA A 73 -15.93 -19.15 -11.38
C ALA A 73 -16.78 -19.07 -10.10
N GLU A 74 -16.33 -19.69 -9.02
CA GLU A 74 -17.00 -19.69 -7.73
C GLU A 74 -16.45 -18.61 -6.79
N THR A 75 -17.31 -18.14 -5.90
CA THR A 75 -16.94 -17.27 -4.79
C THR A 75 -17.60 -17.83 -3.56
N CYS A 76 -17.10 -17.51 -2.36
CA CYS A 76 -17.82 -17.85 -1.14
C CYS A 76 -19.29 -17.35 -1.19
N ARG A 77 -19.61 -16.26 -1.91
CA ARG A 77 -20.98 -15.75 -2.04
C ARG A 77 -21.86 -16.54 -3.01
N SER A 78 -21.27 -17.17 -4.02
CA SER A 78 -21.99 -17.99 -5.01
C SER A 78 -21.98 -19.48 -4.67
N CYS A 79 -20.97 -19.95 -3.93
CA CYS A 79 -20.84 -21.33 -3.46
C CYS A 79 -20.10 -21.45 -2.12
N GLU A 80 -20.80 -21.17 -1.00
CA GLU A 80 -20.24 -21.39 0.35
C GLU A 80 -19.89 -22.86 0.62
N GLN A 81 -20.52 -23.80 -0.09
CA GLN A 81 -20.28 -25.23 0.08
C GLN A 81 -18.85 -25.63 -0.31
N ASP A 82 -18.31 -25.03 -1.38
CA ASP A 82 -17.01 -25.41 -1.93
C ASP A 82 -15.92 -24.39 -1.59
N CYS A 83 -16.27 -23.10 -1.55
CA CYS A 83 -15.36 -22.01 -1.18
C CYS A 83 -15.33 -21.69 0.33
N GLY A 84 -16.18 -22.34 1.11
CA GLY A 84 -16.32 -22.07 2.53
C GLY A 84 -17.17 -20.83 2.83
N VAL A 85 -17.44 -20.62 4.13
CA VAL A 85 -18.23 -19.49 4.62
C VAL A 85 -17.50 -18.19 4.31
N CYS A 86 -18.21 -17.21 3.72
CA CYS A 86 -17.63 -15.88 3.54
C CYS A 86 -17.26 -15.26 4.89
N GLU A 87 -16.05 -14.73 4.97
CA GLU A 87 -15.69 -13.86 6.07
C GLU A 87 -16.64 -12.65 6.08
N PRO A 88 -17.19 -12.25 7.25
CA PRO A 88 -18.01 -11.06 7.33
C PRO A 88 -17.22 -9.85 6.81
N PRO A 89 -17.90 -8.88 6.15
CA PRO A 89 -17.23 -7.67 5.70
C PRO A 89 -16.49 -6.99 6.84
N ILE A 90 -15.29 -6.48 6.56
CA ILE A 90 -14.53 -5.70 7.54
C ILE A 90 -15.33 -4.44 7.87
N GLU A 91 -15.78 -4.34 9.12
CA GLU A 91 -16.46 -3.16 9.64
C GLU A 91 -15.45 -2.02 9.82
N VAL A 92 -15.73 -0.88 9.19
CA VAL A 92 -14.90 0.33 9.26
C VAL A 92 -15.55 1.32 10.22
N PRO A 93 -14.85 1.79 11.26
CA PRO A 93 -15.35 2.84 12.13
C PRO A 93 -15.67 4.12 11.35
N ALA A 94 -16.82 4.75 11.64
CA ALA A 94 -17.20 6.00 10.99
C ALA A 94 -16.19 7.13 11.26
N SER A 95 -15.59 7.13 12.46
CA SER A 95 -14.50 8.05 12.87
C SER A 95 -13.29 7.97 11.93
N LEU A 96 -12.92 6.75 11.51
CA LEU A 96 -11.85 6.54 10.53
C LEU A 96 -12.26 7.04 9.14
N VAL A 97 -13.48 6.75 8.69
CA VAL A 97 -13.98 7.25 7.40
C VAL A 97 -13.97 8.78 7.38
N ASP A 98 -14.52 9.43 8.41
CA ASP A 98 -14.53 10.88 8.55
C ASP A 98 -13.10 11.48 8.53
N THR A 99 -12.13 10.77 9.11
CA THR A 99 -10.72 11.18 9.12
C THR A 99 -10.11 11.21 7.72
N ILE A 100 -10.52 10.28 6.85
CA ILE A 100 -9.92 10.10 5.52
C ILE A 100 -10.82 10.58 4.37
N ASP A 101 -12.05 11.02 4.62
CA ASP A 101 -13.01 11.45 3.59
C ASP A 101 -12.64 12.80 2.92
N ALA A 102 -11.63 13.52 3.44
CA ALA A 102 -11.22 14.77 2.81
C ALA A 102 -10.83 14.56 1.34
N GLN A 103 -11.33 15.45 0.49
CA GLN A 103 -11.05 15.45 -0.93
C GLN A 103 -9.54 15.65 -1.16
N PRO A 104 -8.88 14.79 -1.95
CA PRO A 104 -7.47 14.97 -2.24
C PRO A 104 -7.18 16.30 -2.96
N TYR A 105 -6.12 17.00 -2.55
CA TYR A 105 -5.82 18.36 -3.02
C TYR A 105 -5.52 18.48 -4.52
N VAL A 106 -5.17 17.38 -5.18
CA VAL A 106 -4.94 17.35 -6.63
C VAL A 106 -6.23 17.31 -7.45
N GLU A 107 -7.37 17.07 -6.82
CA GLU A 107 -8.67 16.93 -7.47
C GLU A 107 -9.39 18.29 -7.70
N GLU A 108 -8.77 19.20 -8.44
CA GLU A 108 -9.39 20.49 -8.80
C GLU A 108 -10.18 20.42 -10.13
N ASP A 109 -9.49 20.40 -11.27
CA ASP A 109 -10.08 20.31 -12.61
C ASP A 109 -9.86 18.92 -13.21
N CYS A 110 -10.75 17.98 -12.87
CA CYS A 110 -10.64 16.58 -13.24
C CYS A 110 -11.59 16.17 -14.36
N SER A 111 -11.10 15.31 -15.25
CA SER A 111 -11.92 14.65 -16.27
C SER A 111 -11.62 13.13 -16.32
N PRO A 112 -12.63 12.27 -16.55
CA PRO A 112 -12.42 10.84 -16.68
C PRO A 112 -11.39 10.51 -17.77
N THR A 113 -10.50 9.55 -17.50
CA THR A 113 -9.48 9.07 -18.43
C THR A 113 -9.20 7.58 -18.21
N THR A 114 -8.31 7.02 -19.03
CA THR A 114 -7.77 5.67 -18.86
C THR A 114 -6.26 5.73 -18.69
N TYR A 115 -5.67 4.69 -18.12
CA TYR A 115 -4.22 4.53 -17.99
C TYR A 115 -3.84 3.08 -18.27
N GLU A 116 -2.72 2.87 -18.97
CA GLU A 116 -2.28 1.52 -19.34
C GLU A 116 -1.92 0.70 -18.10
N GLY A 117 -2.39 -0.55 -18.04
CA GLY A 117 -2.20 -1.40 -16.86
C GLY A 117 -3.15 -1.12 -15.69
N TRP A 118 -3.97 -0.06 -15.76
CA TRP A 118 -5.01 0.23 -14.77
C TRP A 118 -6.41 -0.08 -15.31
N PRO A 119 -7.11 -1.11 -14.82
CA PRO A 119 -8.38 -1.57 -15.38
C PRO A 119 -9.62 -0.84 -14.82
N TYR A 120 -9.44 0.12 -13.92
CA TYR A 120 -10.54 0.83 -13.25
C TYR A 120 -10.63 2.30 -13.68
N ASP A 121 -11.61 3.01 -13.15
CA ASP A 121 -11.76 4.44 -13.41
C ASP A 121 -10.50 5.20 -12.96
N ALA A 122 -10.03 6.08 -13.84
CA ALA A 122 -8.97 7.03 -13.57
C ALA A 122 -9.44 8.43 -13.98
N GLN A 123 -8.79 9.45 -13.46
CA GLN A 123 -9.08 10.84 -13.79
C GLN A 123 -7.79 11.61 -14.06
N SER A 124 -7.81 12.44 -15.11
CA SER A 124 -6.75 13.42 -15.37
C SER A 124 -7.16 14.72 -14.72
N CYS A 125 -6.38 15.17 -13.75
CA CYS A 125 -6.65 16.37 -12.97
C CYS A 125 -5.57 17.42 -13.22
N THR A 126 -5.98 18.66 -13.44
CA THR A 126 -5.10 19.82 -13.43
C THR A 126 -5.39 20.65 -12.18
N TYR A 127 -4.34 21.06 -11.47
CA TYR A 127 -4.46 21.80 -10.22
C TYR A 127 -3.29 22.78 -10.07
N THR A 128 -3.43 23.77 -9.20
CA THR A 128 -2.37 24.74 -8.91
C THR A 128 -2.05 24.82 -7.42
N ALA A 129 -0.84 24.41 -7.06
CA ALA A 129 -0.32 24.55 -5.70
C ALA A 129 0.84 25.55 -5.71
N GLU A 130 0.81 26.51 -4.79
CA GLU A 130 1.88 27.50 -4.60
C GLU A 130 2.32 28.26 -5.88
N GLY A 131 1.38 28.46 -6.81
CA GLY A 131 1.64 29.14 -8.08
C GLY A 131 2.27 28.27 -9.16
N VAL A 132 2.45 26.97 -8.91
CA VAL A 132 2.87 25.97 -9.90
C VAL A 132 1.65 25.14 -10.30
N THR A 133 1.39 25.09 -11.61
CA THR A 133 0.33 24.25 -12.18
C THR A 133 0.92 22.93 -12.63
N ALA A 134 0.26 21.83 -12.27
CA ALA A 134 0.63 20.49 -12.69
C ALA A 134 -0.59 19.70 -13.17
N THR A 135 -0.34 18.64 -13.93
CA THR A 135 -1.35 17.67 -14.35
C THR A 135 -0.93 16.29 -13.88
N VAL A 136 -1.89 15.54 -13.33
CA VAL A 136 -1.68 14.20 -12.82
C VAL A 136 -2.87 13.30 -13.18
N ILE A 137 -2.59 12.07 -13.60
CA ILE A 137 -3.57 11.00 -13.71
C ILE A 137 -3.59 10.28 -12.38
N VAL A 138 -4.75 10.22 -11.74
CA VAL A 138 -4.92 9.61 -10.41
C VAL A 138 -6.04 8.57 -10.42
N ALA A 139 -5.91 7.61 -9.52
CA ALA A 139 -7.00 6.72 -9.13
C ALA A 139 -7.20 6.80 -7.63
N ASN A 140 -8.28 7.42 -7.20
CA ASN A 140 -8.49 7.69 -5.78
C ASN A 140 -9.53 6.71 -5.22
N PRO A 141 -9.11 5.74 -4.37
CA PRO A 141 -10.03 4.77 -3.80
C PRO A 141 -11.02 5.46 -2.86
N ALA A 142 -12.26 4.97 -2.79
CA ALA A 142 -13.25 5.48 -1.85
C ALA A 142 -12.74 5.43 -0.39
N PRO A 143 -13.09 6.38 0.47
CA PRO A 143 -12.70 6.39 1.89
C PRO A 143 -12.97 5.06 2.59
N GLU A 144 -14.12 4.43 2.36
CA GLU A 144 -14.47 3.15 2.97
C GLU A 144 -13.58 2.00 2.51
N ARG A 145 -13.11 2.04 1.24
CA ARG A 145 -12.17 1.04 0.71
C ARG A 145 -10.83 1.15 1.43
N VAL A 146 -10.33 2.35 1.61
CA VAL A 146 -9.07 2.59 2.33
C VAL A 146 -9.23 2.28 3.82
N GLY A 147 -10.38 2.62 4.41
CA GLY A 147 -10.70 2.27 5.79
C GLY A 147 -10.64 0.75 6.03
N ARG A 148 -11.12 -0.06 5.09
CA ARG A 148 -10.97 -1.53 5.15
C ARG A 148 -9.52 -1.97 5.10
N TRP A 149 -8.70 -1.39 4.23
CA TRP A 149 -7.26 -1.68 4.18
C TRP A 149 -6.55 -1.33 5.49
N ILE A 150 -6.92 -0.23 6.14
CA ILE A 150 -6.34 0.18 7.44
C ILE A 150 -6.76 -0.79 8.55
N VAL A 151 -8.04 -1.17 8.62
CA VAL A 151 -8.54 -2.13 9.62
C VAL A 151 -7.91 -3.51 9.43
N ASP A 152 -7.79 -3.98 8.18
CA ASP A 152 -7.08 -5.21 7.83
C ASP A 152 -5.61 -5.14 8.23
N ALA A 153 -4.89 -4.10 7.82
CA ALA A 153 -3.47 -3.95 8.13
C ALA A 153 -3.19 -3.79 9.63
N ALA A 154 -4.13 -3.25 10.42
CA ALA A 154 -3.98 -3.15 11.87
C ALA A 154 -3.84 -4.51 12.57
N SER A 155 -4.24 -5.63 11.93
CA SER A 155 -3.97 -6.97 12.47
C SER A 155 -2.47 -7.31 12.52
N TYR A 156 -1.63 -6.58 11.78
CA TYR A 156 -0.18 -6.71 11.78
C TYR A 156 0.50 -5.85 12.85
N ILE A 157 -0.28 -5.14 13.68
CA ILE A 157 0.18 -4.41 14.86
C ILE A 157 -0.48 -5.05 16.09
N PRO A 158 0.08 -6.14 16.68
CA PRO A 158 -0.58 -6.89 17.74
C PRO A 158 -1.01 -6.05 18.94
N ALA A 159 -0.23 -5.03 19.31
CA ALA A 159 -0.58 -4.12 20.41
C ALA A 159 -1.87 -3.34 20.12
N LEU A 160 -2.04 -2.83 18.90
CA LEU A 160 -3.25 -2.13 18.47
C LEU A 160 -4.41 -3.11 18.29
N ALA A 161 -4.18 -4.25 17.64
CA ALA A 161 -5.20 -5.27 17.43
C ALA A 161 -5.78 -5.80 18.75
N ALA A 162 -4.96 -5.91 19.81
CA ALA A 162 -5.39 -6.35 21.13
C ALA A 162 -6.35 -5.36 21.84
N LEU A 163 -6.43 -4.10 21.40
CA LEU A 163 -7.39 -3.14 21.93
C LEU A 163 -8.82 -3.41 21.45
N LYS A 164 -9.00 -4.08 20.30
CA LYS A 164 -10.32 -4.36 19.74
C LYS A 164 -11.16 -5.22 20.71
N GLY A 165 -12.32 -4.71 21.12
CA GLY A 165 -13.20 -5.34 22.11
C GLY A 165 -12.74 -5.22 23.58
N VAL A 166 -11.58 -4.61 23.83
CA VAL A 166 -11.05 -4.33 25.17
C VAL A 166 -11.18 -2.83 25.48
N ASP A 167 -10.74 -2.00 24.55
CA ASP A 167 -10.86 -0.55 24.54
C ASP A 167 -11.09 -0.07 23.09
N ASP A 168 -12.35 -0.16 22.64
CA ASP A 168 -12.73 0.21 21.26
C ASP A 168 -12.43 1.69 20.96
N GLY A 169 -12.44 2.55 21.97
CA GLY A 169 -12.10 3.97 21.80
C GLY A 169 -10.63 4.16 21.40
N ALA A 170 -9.72 3.54 22.15
CA ALA A 170 -8.30 3.59 21.82
C ALA A 170 -7.96 2.83 20.51
N TYR A 171 -8.67 1.73 20.23
CA TYR A 171 -8.53 1.02 18.94
C TYR A 171 -8.92 1.94 17.77
N GLU A 172 -10.09 2.59 17.81
CA GLU A 172 -10.53 3.53 16.79
C GLU A 172 -9.60 4.74 16.65
N GLU A 173 -9.08 5.26 17.77
CA GLU A 173 -8.13 6.37 17.76
C GLU A 173 -6.80 5.98 17.08
N GLY A 174 -6.30 4.76 17.35
CA GLY A 174 -5.12 4.21 16.68
C GLY A 174 -5.33 4.00 15.18
N LEU A 175 -6.49 3.48 14.77
CA LEU A 175 -6.85 3.38 13.35
C LEU A 175 -6.91 4.75 12.68
N SER A 176 -7.53 5.73 13.36
CA SER A 176 -7.62 7.11 12.87
C SER A 176 -6.25 7.78 12.78
N ALA A 177 -5.31 7.46 13.67
CA ALA A 177 -3.93 7.92 13.56
C ALA A 177 -3.25 7.39 12.28
N ILE A 178 -3.43 6.11 11.93
CA ILE A 178 -2.93 5.55 10.66
C ILE A 178 -3.56 6.29 9.47
N GLY A 179 -4.89 6.48 9.50
CA GLY A 179 -5.61 7.22 8.46
C GLY A 179 -5.14 8.66 8.31
N LEU A 180 -4.92 9.37 9.42
CA LEU A 180 -4.45 10.74 9.44
C LEU A 180 -3.03 10.87 8.88
N ALA A 181 -2.12 9.97 9.28
CA ALA A 181 -0.77 9.95 8.75
C ALA A 181 -0.75 9.75 7.23
N MET A 182 -1.55 8.82 6.72
CA MET A 182 -1.74 8.63 5.28
C MET A 182 -2.27 9.91 4.62
N MET A 183 -3.27 10.58 5.21
CA MET A 183 -3.81 11.81 4.63
C MET A 183 -2.77 12.93 4.54
N TYR A 184 -1.89 13.06 5.54
CA TYR A 184 -0.79 14.02 5.51
C TYR A 184 0.28 13.72 4.46
N GLN A 185 0.52 12.44 4.18
CA GLN A 185 1.59 12.04 3.26
C GLN A 185 1.13 11.97 1.81
N SER A 186 -0.11 11.52 1.58
CA SER A 186 -0.58 11.18 0.23
C SER A 186 -2.01 11.63 -0.07
N SER A 187 -2.80 12.02 0.94
CA SER A 187 -4.24 12.33 0.77
C SER A 187 -5.04 11.22 0.07
N ARG A 188 -4.69 9.94 0.30
CA ARG A 188 -5.23 8.74 -0.41
C ARG A 188 -4.96 8.70 -1.92
N ILE A 189 -4.14 9.60 -2.45
CA ILE A 189 -3.91 9.69 -3.89
C ILE A 189 -3.06 8.50 -4.33
N PHE A 190 -3.51 7.81 -5.37
CA PHE A 190 -2.67 6.90 -6.15
C PHE A 190 -2.35 7.54 -7.51
N PRO A 191 -1.20 8.21 -7.65
CA PRO A 191 -0.82 8.86 -8.90
C PRO A 191 -0.33 7.82 -9.91
N LEU A 192 -1.14 7.58 -10.93
CA LEU A 192 -0.81 6.66 -12.02
C LEU A 192 0.30 7.25 -12.90
N SER A 193 0.22 8.55 -13.22
CA SER A 193 1.30 9.26 -13.92
C SER A 193 1.18 10.77 -13.78
N GLY A 194 2.27 11.51 -13.93
CA GLY A 194 2.27 12.98 -14.02
C GLY A 194 2.80 13.68 -12.76
N GLY A 195 2.58 14.99 -12.65
CA GLY A 195 3.27 15.83 -11.67
C GLY A 195 2.50 16.06 -10.37
N ILE A 196 3.13 15.78 -9.23
CA ILE A 196 2.70 16.24 -7.91
C ILE A 196 3.58 17.41 -7.44
N VAL A 197 2.97 18.55 -7.14
CA VAL A 197 3.67 19.72 -6.59
C VAL A 197 3.79 19.55 -5.08
N GLU A 198 5.02 19.63 -4.55
CA GLU A 198 5.30 19.67 -3.12
C GLU A 198 6.33 20.76 -2.79
N ASP A 199 6.19 21.43 -1.65
CA ASP A 199 7.22 22.29 -1.08
C ASP A 199 7.81 21.64 0.17
N LEU A 200 9.06 21.19 0.05
CA LEU A 200 9.83 20.61 1.14
C LEU A 200 10.72 21.66 1.86
N GLY A 201 10.33 22.93 1.82
CA GLY A 201 11.02 24.06 2.45
C GLY A 201 12.00 24.81 1.55
N ASN A 202 12.07 24.46 0.26
CA ASN A 202 12.94 25.11 -0.73
C ASN A 202 12.15 25.67 -1.93
N GLY A 203 10.84 25.83 -1.77
CA GLY A 203 9.90 26.23 -2.81
C GLY A 203 9.27 25.03 -3.51
N PRO A 204 8.20 25.27 -4.28
CA PRO A 204 7.43 24.22 -4.91
C PRO A 204 8.22 23.51 -6.00
N VAL A 205 8.27 22.18 -5.91
CA VAL A 205 8.90 21.27 -6.87
C VAL A 205 7.83 20.35 -7.43
N VAL A 206 7.88 20.10 -8.74
CA VAL A 206 7.05 19.08 -9.38
C VAL A 206 7.79 17.74 -9.32
N TYR A 207 7.23 16.80 -8.58
CA TYR A 207 7.64 15.41 -8.53
C TYR A 207 6.85 14.63 -9.57
N ASP A 208 7.53 14.12 -10.59
CA ASP A 208 6.91 13.29 -11.62
C ASP A 208 6.69 11.87 -11.07
N PHE A 209 5.49 11.34 -11.24
CA PHE A 209 5.09 9.99 -10.86
C PHE A 209 4.85 9.13 -12.08
N GLU A 210 5.11 7.83 -11.91
CA GLU A 210 4.74 6.75 -12.81
C GLU A 210 4.40 5.53 -11.95
N ASN A 211 3.25 4.89 -12.18
CA ASN A 211 2.80 3.70 -11.46
C ASN A 211 2.82 3.84 -9.93
N GLY A 212 2.48 5.03 -9.41
CA GLY A 212 2.46 5.31 -7.97
C GLY A 212 3.82 5.64 -7.35
N ILE A 213 4.90 5.63 -8.13
CA ILE A 213 6.29 5.90 -7.68
C ILE A 213 6.81 7.18 -8.31
N THR A 214 7.52 8.01 -7.54
CA THR A 214 8.24 9.16 -8.08
C THR A 214 9.37 8.71 -9.01
N THR A 215 9.55 9.35 -10.17
CA THR A 215 10.57 8.99 -11.17
C THR A 215 11.92 9.68 -10.93
N THR A 216 11.93 10.77 -10.16
CA THR A 216 13.12 11.60 -9.88
C THR A 216 13.79 11.31 -8.53
N CYS A 217 13.41 10.23 -7.86
CA CYS A 217 13.96 9.83 -6.56
C CYS A 217 15.30 9.08 -6.71
N SER A 218 16.22 9.28 -5.76
CA SER A 218 17.49 8.56 -5.66
C SER A 218 17.41 7.38 -4.67
N SER A 219 17.04 7.63 -3.42
CA SER A 219 16.91 6.62 -2.37
C SER A 219 15.49 6.56 -1.79
N GLY A 220 14.72 7.64 -1.88
CA GLY A 220 13.36 7.76 -1.32
C GLY A 220 12.22 7.47 -2.31
N CYS A 221 12.28 6.35 -3.03
CA CYS A 221 11.25 6.01 -4.01
C CYS A 221 10.10 5.24 -3.35
N TYR A 222 9.18 5.95 -2.73
CA TYR A 222 8.05 5.35 -2.00
C TYR A 222 6.84 5.08 -2.91
N CYS A 223 6.09 4.02 -2.63
CA CYS A 223 4.73 3.85 -3.15
C CYS A 223 3.81 4.83 -2.44
N ARG A 224 3.28 5.81 -3.18
CA ARG A 224 2.78 7.08 -2.64
C ARG A 224 1.69 6.91 -1.58
N ILE A 225 0.67 6.11 -1.84
CA ILE A 225 -0.55 6.13 -1.03
C ILE A 225 -0.31 5.74 0.43
N ASN A 226 0.65 4.86 0.72
CA ASN A 226 0.99 4.43 2.07
C ASN A 226 2.46 4.67 2.47
N SER A 227 3.19 5.40 1.63
CA SER A 227 4.61 5.72 1.80
C SER A 227 5.48 4.52 2.14
N LEU A 228 5.25 3.37 1.47
CA LEU A 228 6.06 2.18 1.68
C LEU A 228 7.32 2.22 0.83
N HIS A 229 8.47 1.96 1.46
CA HIS A 229 9.73 1.77 0.75
C HIS A 229 9.89 0.32 0.28
N ARG A 230 10.63 0.10 -0.81
CA ARG A 230 10.87 -1.25 -1.33
C ARG A 230 11.61 -2.18 -0.36
N THR A 231 12.53 -1.65 0.45
CA THR A 231 13.24 -2.47 1.44
C THR A 231 12.29 -2.93 2.54
N GLN A 232 11.41 -2.04 2.97
CA GLN A 232 10.33 -2.35 3.91
C GLN A 232 9.35 -3.39 3.33
N TRP A 233 9.03 -3.29 2.04
CA TRP A 233 8.28 -4.33 1.34
C TRP A 233 9.00 -5.68 1.38
N CYS A 234 10.29 -5.72 1.03
CA CYS A 234 11.05 -6.97 1.04
C CYS A 234 11.28 -7.53 2.46
N GLU A 235 11.44 -6.69 3.48
CA GLU A 235 11.48 -7.10 4.89
C GLU A 235 10.17 -7.77 5.31
N TYR A 236 9.04 -7.18 4.92
CA TYR A 236 7.72 -7.78 5.12
C TYR A 236 7.61 -9.14 4.42
N ARG A 237 8.00 -9.23 3.14
CA ARG A 237 7.98 -10.51 2.40
C ARG A 237 8.88 -11.56 3.07
N ALA A 238 10.06 -11.17 3.53
CA ALA A 238 10.97 -12.05 4.25
C ALA A 238 10.37 -12.54 5.58
N SER A 239 9.61 -11.70 6.29
CA SER A 239 8.86 -12.11 7.49
C SER A 239 7.81 -13.19 7.22
N LEU A 240 7.31 -13.28 5.98
CA LEU A 240 6.38 -14.30 5.51
C LEU A 240 7.09 -15.54 4.95
N GLY A 241 8.43 -15.57 4.96
CA GLY A 241 9.26 -16.69 4.53
C GLY A 241 9.83 -16.58 3.11
N ASP A 242 9.66 -15.44 2.43
CA ASP A 242 10.29 -15.21 1.13
C ASP A 242 11.79 -14.88 1.26
N ASP A 243 12.51 -14.96 0.14
CA ASP A 243 13.91 -14.54 0.07
C ASP A 243 14.02 -13.02 -0.09
N TYR A 244 14.65 -12.35 0.89
CA TYR A 244 14.85 -10.90 0.87
C TYR A 244 15.69 -10.44 -0.33
N ASP A 245 16.80 -11.14 -0.59
CA ASP A 245 17.74 -10.75 -1.65
C ASP A 245 17.10 -10.95 -3.03
N GLY A 246 16.36 -12.04 -3.22
CA GLY A 246 15.51 -12.27 -4.40
C GLY A 246 14.46 -11.17 -4.58
N CYS A 247 13.76 -10.78 -3.52
CA CYS A 247 12.80 -9.67 -3.57
C CYS A 247 13.47 -8.36 -4.01
N ILE A 248 14.62 -8.01 -3.44
CA ILE A 248 15.38 -6.81 -3.83
C ILE A 248 15.86 -6.90 -5.28
N ALA A 249 16.28 -8.08 -5.74
CA ALA A 249 16.66 -8.27 -7.15
C ALA A 249 15.49 -8.01 -8.10
N ASP A 250 14.26 -8.36 -7.71
CA ASP A 250 13.05 -8.15 -8.52
C ASP A 250 12.59 -6.68 -8.53
N VAL A 251 12.59 -6.00 -7.38
CA VAL A 251 12.14 -4.60 -7.28
C VAL A 251 13.25 -3.59 -7.55
N GLY A 252 14.51 -4.01 -7.55
CA GLY A 252 15.70 -3.18 -7.74
C GLY A 252 16.16 -2.46 -6.47
N ASP A 253 17.43 -2.07 -6.40
CA ASP A 253 18.11 -1.65 -5.16
C ASP A 253 18.05 -0.15 -4.85
N SER A 254 17.94 0.70 -5.87
CA SER A 254 18.04 2.15 -5.74
C SER A 254 17.33 2.88 -6.88
N GLY A 255 16.96 4.14 -6.64
CA GLY A 255 16.32 5.02 -7.60
C GLY A 255 14.99 4.51 -8.11
N TYR A 256 14.40 5.20 -9.08
CA TYR A 256 13.26 4.65 -9.80
C TYR A 256 13.68 3.38 -10.54
N THR A 257 12.86 2.33 -10.43
CA THR A 257 13.05 1.07 -11.14
C THR A 257 11.70 0.59 -11.67
N GLU A 258 11.70 -0.01 -12.87
CA GLU A 258 10.49 -0.57 -13.47
C GLU A 258 9.91 -1.70 -12.60
N GLY A 259 10.76 -2.49 -11.96
CA GLY A 259 10.33 -3.56 -11.05
C GLY A 259 9.54 -3.04 -9.84
N TRP A 260 10.02 -1.97 -9.18
CA TRP A 260 9.30 -1.37 -8.06
C TRP A 260 8.01 -0.67 -8.50
N ALA A 261 8.05 0.04 -9.63
CA ALA A 261 6.90 0.69 -10.23
C ALA A 261 5.79 -0.33 -10.58
N ALA A 262 6.15 -1.42 -11.26
CA ALA A 262 5.23 -2.50 -11.61
C ALA A 262 4.65 -3.20 -10.37
N GLN A 263 5.47 -3.38 -9.32
CA GLN A 263 5.01 -3.97 -8.07
C GLN A 263 3.99 -3.06 -7.36
N CYS A 264 4.24 -1.75 -7.28
CA CYS A 264 3.31 -0.77 -6.70
C CYS A 264 1.99 -0.73 -7.49
N LEU A 265 2.04 -0.64 -8.82
CA LEU A 265 0.84 -0.71 -9.67
C LEU A 265 0.05 -2.01 -9.44
N SER A 266 0.72 -3.17 -9.53
CA SER A 266 0.07 -4.48 -9.39
C SER A 266 -0.62 -4.63 -8.03
N ASN A 267 0.04 -4.22 -6.95
CA ASN A 267 -0.56 -4.21 -5.62
C ASN A 267 -1.87 -3.40 -5.59
N HIS A 268 -1.86 -2.18 -6.15
CA HIS A 268 -3.05 -1.33 -6.14
C HIS A 268 -4.17 -1.79 -7.07
N VAL A 269 -3.83 -2.40 -8.20
CA VAL A 269 -4.82 -3.06 -9.08
C VAL A 269 -5.52 -4.20 -8.34
N ASN A 270 -4.76 -5.05 -7.63
CA ASN A 270 -5.31 -6.18 -6.88
C ASN A 270 -6.12 -5.71 -5.66
N ALA A 271 -5.65 -4.65 -4.98
CA ALA A 271 -6.31 -4.12 -3.80
C ALA A 271 -7.61 -3.37 -4.11
N TRP A 272 -7.79 -2.85 -5.33
CA TRP A 272 -8.90 -1.94 -5.67
C TRP A 272 -10.28 -2.49 -5.34
N THR A 273 -10.48 -3.79 -5.56
CA THR A 273 -11.73 -4.51 -5.24
C THR A 273 -11.61 -5.39 -3.99
N SER A 274 -10.44 -5.44 -3.35
CA SER A 274 -10.16 -6.26 -2.16
C SER A 274 -10.28 -5.44 -0.87
N ASP A 275 -10.68 -6.10 0.21
CA ASP A 275 -10.70 -5.52 1.56
C ASP A 275 -9.29 -5.47 2.19
N ALA A 276 -8.31 -6.11 1.55
CA ALA A 276 -6.90 -6.10 1.94
C ALA A 276 -6.02 -5.39 0.90
N ASN A 277 -4.93 -4.79 1.39
CA ASN A 277 -3.88 -4.20 0.56
C ASN A 277 -2.51 -4.58 1.16
N GLU A 278 -1.72 -5.36 0.42
CA GLU A 278 -0.47 -5.92 0.92
C GLU A 278 0.57 -4.85 1.26
N HIS A 279 0.54 -3.71 0.57
CA HIS A 279 1.39 -2.58 0.93
C HIS A 279 0.99 -1.96 2.27
N PHE A 280 -0.31 -1.83 2.57
CA PHE A 280 -0.75 -1.38 3.89
C PHE A 280 -0.32 -2.36 4.99
N ARG A 281 -0.45 -3.67 4.75
CA ARG A 281 0.05 -4.72 5.67
C ARG A 281 1.56 -4.61 5.90
N ALA A 282 2.34 -4.43 4.84
CA ALA A 282 3.79 -4.24 4.93
C ALA A 282 4.14 -2.98 5.73
N ARG A 283 3.45 -1.86 5.52
CA ARG A 283 3.67 -0.63 6.29
C ARG A 283 3.32 -0.83 7.77
N ALA A 284 2.22 -1.52 8.06
CA ALA A 284 1.82 -1.85 9.42
C ALA A 284 2.80 -2.79 10.12
N TYR A 285 3.33 -3.80 9.41
CA TYR A 285 4.40 -4.65 9.91
C TYR A 285 5.64 -3.85 10.33
N VAL A 286 6.11 -2.92 9.49
CA VAL A 286 7.26 -2.06 9.80
C VAL A 286 6.96 -1.17 11.01
N ALA A 287 5.78 -0.54 11.04
CA ALA A 287 5.36 0.27 12.17
C ALA A 287 5.31 -0.57 13.46
N ASN A 288 4.90 -1.84 13.38
CA ASN A 288 4.91 -2.74 14.53
C ASN A 288 6.31 -3.00 15.08
N LEU A 289 7.35 -3.06 14.23
CA LEU A 289 8.73 -3.19 14.72
C LEU A 289 9.15 -2.00 15.59
N GLU A 290 8.67 -0.79 15.28
CA GLU A 290 8.90 0.42 16.08
C GLU A 290 8.02 0.46 17.34
N ILE A 291 6.76 0.05 17.21
CA ILE A 291 5.81 -0.02 18.33
C ILE A 291 6.28 -1.05 19.36
N ASP A 292 6.72 -2.23 18.96
CA ASP A 292 7.21 -3.27 19.89
C ASP A 292 8.44 -2.80 20.67
N ALA A 293 9.31 -1.98 20.05
CA ALA A 293 10.45 -1.38 20.73
C ALA A 293 10.06 -0.35 21.81
N SER A 294 8.93 0.36 21.62
CA SER A 294 8.40 1.33 22.59
C SER A 294 7.39 0.73 23.56
N CYS A 295 6.81 -0.41 23.21
CA CYS A 295 5.73 -1.09 23.90
C CYS A 295 5.93 -2.62 23.99
N PRO A 296 7.03 -3.09 24.63
CA PRO A 296 7.35 -4.51 24.63
C PRO A 296 6.27 -5.33 25.35
N ASP A 297 5.93 -6.48 24.77
CA ASP A 297 4.97 -7.45 25.30
C ASP A 297 3.56 -6.88 25.57
N GLY A 298 3.15 -5.81 24.88
CA GLY A 298 1.83 -5.20 25.07
C GLY A 298 1.63 -4.57 26.46
N GLN A 299 2.71 -4.16 27.11
CA GLN A 299 2.67 -3.60 28.47
C GLN A 299 2.17 -2.14 28.54
N CYS A 300 1.90 -1.50 27.41
CA CYS A 300 1.37 -0.14 27.42
C CYS A 300 -0.10 -0.10 27.86
N SER A 301 -0.48 1.04 28.43
CA SER A 301 -1.89 1.42 28.48
C SER A 301 -2.44 1.58 27.05
N PRO A 302 -3.76 1.54 26.85
CA PRO A 302 -4.39 1.85 25.57
C PRO A 302 -3.88 3.17 24.95
N ASP A 303 -3.83 4.25 25.74
CA ASP A 303 -3.26 5.54 25.31
C ASP A 303 -1.79 5.42 24.85
N GLY A 304 -0.99 4.61 25.56
CA GLY A 304 0.42 4.41 25.21
C GLY A 304 0.59 3.64 23.90
N VAL A 305 -0.33 2.72 23.57
CA VAL A 305 -0.36 2.07 22.24
C VAL A 305 -0.70 3.08 21.15
N VAL A 306 -1.69 3.95 21.39
CA VAL A 306 -2.06 5.00 20.42
C VAL A 306 -0.91 5.97 20.17
N ASP A 307 -0.22 6.40 21.22
CA ASP A 307 0.96 7.28 21.09
C ASP A 307 2.11 6.60 20.34
N ALA A 308 2.33 5.31 20.58
CA ALA A 308 3.32 4.52 19.84
C ALA A 308 2.94 4.40 18.35
N VAL A 309 1.66 4.17 18.03
CA VAL A 309 1.16 4.15 16.65
C VAL A 309 1.36 5.51 15.98
N ARG A 310 1.01 6.61 16.64
CA ARG A 310 1.25 7.97 16.13
C ARG A 310 2.72 8.18 15.79
N SER A 311 3.60 7.87 16.74
CA SER A 311 5.05 8.02 16.54
C SER A 311 5.56 7.18 15.37
N ALA A 312 5.15 5.91 15.27
CA ALA A 312 5.61 5.00 14.21
C ALA A 312 5.13 5.41 12.81
N TYR A 313 4.06 6.21 12.74
CA TYR A 313 3.55 6.79 11.50
C TYR A 313 3.97 8.25 11.29
N GLY A 314 4.81 8.80 12.16
CA GLY A 314 5.39 10.15 12.02
C GLY A 314 4.43 11.28 12.40
N LEU A 315 3.51 11.04 13.32
CA LEU A 315 2.58 12.03 13.89
C LEU A 315 3.05 12.64 15.21
#